data_AF-A0A9P3NKJ2-F1
#
_entry.id   AF-A0A9P3NKJ2-F1
#
_cell.length_a   1.000
_cell.length_b   1.000
_cell.length_c   1.000
_cell.angle_alpha   90.00
_cell.angle_beta   90.00
_cell.angle_gamma   90.00
#
_symmetry.space_group_name_H-M   'P 1'
#
loop_
_entity.id
_entity.type
_entity.pdbx_description
1 polymer ?
#
loop_
_entity_poly.entity_id
_entity_poly.type
_entity_poly.pdbx_seq_one_letter_code
_entity_poly.pdbx_strand_id
1 'polypeptide(L)'
;MPKPPCRPPNRVVRQSKADRRSSSRCARVCAAIIVAASLLPSLSLAAESAEKTRRASNESRKATSTVPPGRCVSQGGQWPPFWLHGKLPRRSPKGGAQELTHCRVYKDRTCCGRDNSDHAIVSTRRLVVGGEPTDDCIAKWEALQCATCHPLIGTQHGPPAICDSFCNAIFSACGAAFFAADGSSQHIFPCGRRDTLCARLDSFASSGRQFCQLAGFDWLPDSHGAGVERRGGRGEEMGGREGEGRGERFCFDGSLTAAASKARGGHKGGGGSGEKGVDEEEEAEEGSSGWWEQWVGIERGRPFGGNVVWLVCGLVLTAGLTYLRWVGARSRRRRAAMFALRRVEARARQQQQQAEGVRARQQQQLTEAVGPAAPASVPSTAPTPAHATVATTTARSSARQSARLPASPPR
;
A
#
# COMPACT_ATOMS: atom_id res chain seq x y z
N MET A 1 -56.77 53.47 5.86
CA MET A 1 -58.24 53.33 5.88
C MET A 1 -58.63 52.11 5.03
N PRO A 2 -59.68 51.34 5.37
CA PRO A 2 -59.56 50.05 6.06
C PRO A 2 -60.26 48.86 5.35
N LYS A 3 -59.99 47.66 5.88
CA LYS A 3 -60.80 46.43 6.11
C LYS A 3 -62.17 46.17 5.39
N PRO A 4 -62.61 44.88 5.35
CA PRO A 4 -63.22 44.11 4.24
C PRO A 4 -64.78 44.14 4.27
N PRO A 5 -65.58 43.33 3.50
CA PRO A 5 -65.87 41.91 3.87
C PRO A 5 -66.47 40.96 2.77
N CYS A 6 -66.76 39.71 3.19
CA CYS A 6 -67.88 38.80 2.83
C CYS A 6 -68.09 38.16 1.42
N ARG A 7 -67.79 36.84 1.36
CA ARG A 7 -68.60 35.63 1.00
C ARG A 7 -70.08 35.76 0.49
N PRO A 8 -70.70 34.67 -0.04
CA PRO A 8 -70.74 34.07 -1.39
C PRO A 8 -72.19 34.13 -2.01
N PRO A 9 -72.61 33.39 -3.09
CA PRO A 9 -72.99 31.96 -2.96
C PRO A 9 -72.92 31.04 -4.21
N ASN A 10 -72.93 29.74 -3.93
CA ASN A 10 -73.46 28.57 -4.66
C ASN A 10 -73.74 28.61 -6.17
N ARG A 11 -73.19 27.63 -6.90
CA ARG A 11 -74.00 26.84 -7.84
C ARG A 11 -73.55 25.39 -7.97
N VAL A 12 -74.51 24.51 -7.73
CA VAL A 12 -74.48 23.05 -7.83
C VAL A 12 -74.45 22.63 -9.30
N VAL A 13 -73.54 21.72 -9.68
CA VAL A 13 -73.65 20.93 -10.91
C VAL A 13 -73.44 19.45 -10.57
N ARG A 14 -74.46 18.66 -10.93
CA ARG A 14 -74.57 17.21 -10.80
C ARG A 14 -73.44 16.51 -11.56
N GLN A 15 -72.70 15.63 -10.91
CA GLN A 15 -71.76 14.72 -11.56
C GLN A 15 -72.42 13.37 -11.85
N SER A 16 -72.42 12.97 -13.12
CA SER A 16 -72.79 11.64 -13.58
C SER A 16 -71.72 10.60 -13.18
N LYS A 17 -72.18 9.50 -12.60
CA LYS A 17 -71.41 8.28 -12.31
C LYS A 17 -71.40 7.38 -13.54
N ALA A 18 -70.46 7.56 -14.46
CA ALA A 18 -70.06 6.55 -15.43
C ALA A 18 -68.74 7.00 -16.07
N ASP A 19 -67.64 6.30 -15.75
CA ASP A 19 -66.31 6.32 -16.41
C ASP A 19 -65.10 6.42 -15.46
N ARG A 20 -65.08 5.62 -14.39
CA ARG A 20 -63.92 5.47 -13.49
C ARG A 20 -63.20 4.13 -13.55
N ARG A 21 -63.30 3.37 -14.65
CA ARG A 21 -62.57 2.08 -14.78
C ARG A 21 -61.58 1.95 -15.94
N SER A 22 -61.55 2.88 -16.89
CA SER A 22 -60.60 2.82 -18.03
C SER A 22 -59.28 3.59 -17.81
N SER A 23 -59.29 4.67 -17.00
CA SER A 23 -58.13 5.59 -16.86
C SER A 23 -56.96 5.04 -16.01
N SER A 24 -57.18 4.04 -15.15
CA SER A 24 -56.10 3.56 -14.25
C SER A 24 -55.09 2.60 -14.89
N ARG A 25 -55.42 1.99 -16.04
CA ARG A 25 -54.51 1.07 -16.73
C ARG A 25 -53.49 1.83 -17.59
N CYS A 26 -53.92 2.87 -18.30
CA CYS A 26 -53.00 3.70 -19.10
C CYS A 26 -52.00 4.49 -18.22
N ALA A 27 -52.44 5.01 -17.06
CA ALA A 27 -51.54 5.73 -16.16
C ALA A 27 -50.43 4.85 -15.55
N ARG A 28 -50.73 3.57 -15.28
CA ARG A 28 -49.74 2.62 -14.75
C ARG A 28 -48.75 2.14 -15.82
N VAL A 29 -49.21 1.96 -17.06
CA VAL A 29 -48.34 1.58 -18.18
C VAL A 29 -47.38 2.73 -18.54
N CYS A 30 -47.86 3.98 -18.58
CA CYS A 30 -46.98 5.13 -18.84
C CYS A 30 -45.96 5.36 -17.71
N ALA A 31 -46.34 5.18 -16.44
CA ALA A 31 -45.40 5.28 -15.33
C ALA A 31 -44.32 4.18 -15.35
N ALA A 32 -44.66 2.95 -15.74
CA ALA A 32 -43.70 1.86 -15.86
C ALA A 32 -42.69 2.09 -17.00
N ILE A 33 -43.12 2.64 -18.14
CA ILE A 33 -42.23 2.94 -19.27
C ILE A 33 -41.25 4.07 -18.93
N ILE A 34 -41.68 5.10 -18.21
CA ILE A 34 -40.80 6.22 -17.80
C ILE A 34 -39.74 5.77 -16.78
N VAL A 35 -40.08 4.87 -15.86
CA VAL A 35 -39.12 4.30 -14.89
C VAL A 35 -38.13 3.36 -15.60
N ALA A 36 -38.58 2.58 -16.59
CA ALA A 36 -37.69 1.72 -17.37
C ALA A 36 -36.70 2.54 -18.22
N ALA A 37 -37.16 3.61 -18.88
CA ALA A 37 -36.33 4.46 -19.75
C ALA A 37 -35.26 5.28 -18.99
N SER A 38 -35.48 5.57 -17.71
CA SER A 38 -34.55 6.35 -16.88
C SER A 38 -33.47 5.50 -16.17
N LEU A 39 -33.60 4.17 -16.16
CA LEU A 39 -32.63 3.25 -15.56
C LEU A 39 -31.62 2.66 -16.58
N LEU A 40 -31.94 2.69 -17.88
CA LEU A 40 -31.11 2.15 -18.95
C LEU A 40 -29.78 2.91 -19.21
N PRO A 41 -29.71 4.25 -19.14
CA PRO A 41 -28.46 4.97 -19.44
C PRO A 41 -27.36 4.77 -18.37
N SER A 42 -27.76 4.54 -17.12
CA SER A 42 -26.84 4.47 -15.96
C SER A 42 -26.08 3.14 -15.88
N LEU A 43 -26.65 2.07 -16.42
CA LEU A 43 -26.01 0.74 -16.45
C LEU A 43 -24.95 0.63 -17.56
N SER A 44 -25.13 1.34 -18.68
CA SER A 44 -24.19 1.29 -19.81
C SER A 44 -22.87 2.02 -19.53
N LEU A 45 -22.89 3.17 -18.84
CA LEU A 45 -21.66 3.91 -18.51
C LEU A 45 -20.79 3.20 -17.45
N ALA A 46 -21.40 2.44 -16.54
CA ALA A 46 -20.67 1.70 -15.51
C ALA A 46 -19.96 0.45 -16.09
N ALA A 47 -20.61 -0.24 -17.05
CA ALA A 47 -20.03 -1.39 -17.72
C ALA A 47 -18.82 -1.01 -18.59
N GLU A 48 -18.89 0.13 -19.28
CA GLU A 48 -17.83 0.58 -20.19
C GLU A 48 -16.56 1.06 -19.44
N SER A 49 -16.74 1.68 -18.27
CA SER A 49 -15.63 2.06 -17.38
C SER A 49 -14.92 0.84 -16.77
N ALA A 50 -15.68 -0.19 -16.37
CA ALA A 50 -15.13 -1.42 -15.82
C ALA A 50 -14.35 -2.23 -16.88
N GLU A 51 -14.85 -2.27 -18.12
CA GLU A 51 -14.19 -2.97 -19.22
C GLU A 51 -12.89 -2.27 -19.67
N LYS A 52 -12.89 -0.93 -19.72
CA LYS A 52 -11.68 -0.15 -20.03
C LYS A 52 -10.58 -0.33 -18.98
N THR A 53 -10.98 -0.42 -17.71
CA THR A 53 -10.05 -0.70 -16.60
C THR A 53 -9.52 -2.13 -16.65
N ARG A 54 -10.37 -3.12 -17.00
CA ARG A 54 -9.94 -4.51 -17.21
C ARG A 54 -8.97 -4.65 -18.39
N ARG A 55 -9.20 -3.95 -19.50
CA ARG A 55 -8.27 -3.97 -20.66
C ARG A 55 -6.92 -3.37 -20.32
N ALA A 56 -6.88 -2.22 -19.62
CA ALA A 56 -5.63 -1.62 -19.16
C ALA A 56 -4.86 -2.53 -18.17
N SER A 57 -5.57 -3.23 -17.27
CA SER A 57 -4.94 -4.18 -16.33
C SER A 57 -4.44 -5.45 -17.03
N ASN A 58 -5.19 -5.99 -18.00
CA ASN A 58 -4.78 -7.16 -18.78
C ASN A 58 -3.63 -6.85 -19.73
N GLU A 59 -3.58 -5.65 -20.30
CA GLU A 59 -2.47 -5.22 -21.17
C GLU A 59 -1.19 -4.98 -20.37
N SER A 60 -1.32 -4.45 -19.14
CA SER A 60 -0.20 -4.36 -18.20
C SER A 60 0.31 -5.73 -17.75
N ARG A 61 -0.58 -6.72 -17.51
CA ARG A 61 -0.21 -8.12 -17.24
C ARG A 61 0.41 -8.82 -18.44
N LYS A 62 -0.05 -8.52 -19.66
CA LYS A 62 0.47 -9.13 -20.89
C LYS A 62 1.87 -8.59 -21.24
N ALA A 63 2.15 -7.32 -20.94
CA ALA A 63 3.48 -6.74 -21.09
C ALA A 63 4.52 -7.27 -20.09
N THR A 64 4.09 -7.83 -18.94
CA THR A 64 5.01 -8.41 -17.95
C THR A 64 5.55 -9.79 -18.35
N SER A 65 4.93 -10.45 -19.34
CA SER A 65 5.23 -11.84 -19.72
C SER A 65 6.35 -11.99 -20.76
N THR A 66 6.90 -10.90 -21.31
CA THR A 66 7.82 -10.97 -22.47
C THR A 66 9.29 -10.75 -22.12
N VAL A 67 9.64 -10.56 -20.84
CA VAL A 67 11.03 -10.33 -20.41
C VAL A 67 11.69 -11.67 -20.08
N PRO A 68 12.80 -12.05 -20.75
CA PRO A 68 13.53 -13.27 -20.43
C PRO A 68 14.05 -13.29 -18.98
N PRO A 69 14.20 -14.48 -18.36
CA PRO A 69 14.66 -14.60 -16.98
C PRO A 69 16.04 -13.94 -16.77
N GLY A 70 16.24 -13.37 -15.57
CA GLY A 70 17.51 -12.73 -15.18
C GLY A 70 17.73 -11.32 -15.74
N ARG A 71 16.76 -10.75 -16.46
CA ARG A 71 16.77 -9.35 -16.90
C ARG A 71 15.98 -8.48 -15.94
N CYS A 72 16.35 -7.21 -15.86
CA CYS A 72 15.71 -6.26 -14.97
C CYS A 72 14.25 -6.00 -15.40
N VAL A 73 13.34 -6.02 -14.43
CA VAL A 73 11.90 -5.84 -14.63
C VAL A 73 11.44 -4.67 -13.74
N SER A 74 10.85 -3.65 -14.35
CA SER A 74 10.36 -2.48 -13.61
C SER A 74 9.11 -2.86 -12.83
N GLN A 75 9.10 -2.65 -11.52
CA GLN A 75 8.02 -3.12 -10.65
C GLN A 75 6.72 -2.29 -10.76
N GLY A 76 6.81 -1.08 -11.31
CA GLY A 76 5.67 -0.16 -11.41
C GLY A 76 5.20 0.35 -10.03
N GLY A 77 3.97 0.85 -9.96
CA GLY A 77 3.43 1.38 -8.71
C GLY A 77 4.17 2.62 -8.22
N GLN A 78 4.69 2.57 -7.00
CA GLN A 78 5.43 3.69 -6.39
C GLN A 78 6.88 3.80 -6.85
N TRP A 79 7.44 2.74 -7.46
CA TRP A 79 8.83 2.75 -7.89
C TRP A 79 9.00 3.32 -9.29
N PRO A 80 9.99 4.19 -9.51
CA PRO A 80 10.33 4.64 -10.85
C PRO A 80 10.80 3.45 -11.71
N PRO A 81 10.56 3.49 -13.03
CA PRO A 81 11.01 2.42 -13.92
C PRO A 81 12.53 2.28 -13.88
N PHE A 82 13.03 1.05 -13.99
CA PHE A 82 14.46 0.79 -14.04
C PHE A 82 15.07 1.30 -15.35
N TRP A 83 16.22 1.97 -15.23
CA TRP A 83 17.03 2.37 -16.38
C TRP A 83 17.47 1.16 -17.23
N LEU A 84 17.62 -0.01 -16.61
CA LEU A 84 18.04 -1.25 -17.25
C LEU A 84 16.89 -2.19 -17.60
N HIS A 85 15.64 -1.71 -17.66
CA HIS A 85 14.50 -2.56 -18.03
C HIS A 85 14.79 -3.42 -19.27
N GLY A 86 14.58 -4.73 -19.18
CA GLY A 86 14.86 -5.71 -20.24
C GLY A 86 16.34 -6.04 -20.47
N LYS A 87 17.27 -5.41 -19.73
CA LYS A 87 18.71 -5.67 -19.80
C LYS A 87 19.19 -6.44 -18.57
N LEU A 88 20.37 -7.04 -18.65
CA LEU A 88 20.97 -7.72 -17.50
C LEU A 88 21.45 -6.68 -16.46
N PRO A 89 21.38 -7.00 -15.15
CA PRO A 89 22.00 -6.20 -14.11
C PRO A 89 23.48 -5.98 -14.42
N ARG A 90 23.93 -4.74 -14.39
CA ARG A 90 25.31 -4.37 -14.70
C ARG A 90 25.83 -3.31 -13.74
N ARG A 91 27.11 -2.98 -13.88
CA ARG A 91 27.76 -1.92 -13.12
C ARG A 91 27.11 -0.57 -13.42
N SER A 92 26.82 0.20 -12.37
CA SER A 92 26.39 1.59 -12.49
C SER A 92 27.56 2.42 -13.07
N PRO A 93 27.28 3.31 -14.04
CA PRO A 93 28.31 4.15 -14.63
C PRO A 93 28.89 5.12 -13.58
N LYS A 94 30.21 5.34 -13.62
CA LYS A 94 30.89 6.34 -12.80
C LYS A 94 30.85 7.70 -13.51
N GLY A 95 30.46 8.77 -12.81
CA GLY A 95 30.55 10.14 -13.33
C GLY A 95 29.56 10.47 -14.44
N GLY A 96 28.36 9.87 -14.43
CA GLY A 96 27.36 10.03 -15.48
C GLY A 96 25.94 10.31 -14.97
N ALA A 97 25.02 10.61 -15.89
CA ALA A 97 23.62 10.91 -15.56
C ALA A 97 22.87 9.77 -14.83
N GLN A 98 23.39 8.54 -14.90
CA GLN A 98 22.82 7.32 -14.31
C GLN A 98 23.67 6.76 -13.15
N GLU A 99 24.60 7.55 -12.63
CA GLU A 99 25.36 7.19 -11.44
C GLU A 99 24.43 7.10 -10.22
N LEU A 100 24.64 6.05 -9.42
CA LEU A 100 23.94 5.87 -8.16
C LEU A 100 24.42 6.91 -7.13
N THR A 101 23.56 7.90 -6.89
CA THR A 101 23.73 8.90 -5.82
C THR A 101 23.62 8.26 -4.43
N HIS A 102 22.84 7.18 -4.33
CA HIS A 102 22.57 6.40 -3.12
C HIS A 102 22.42 4.91 -3.45
N CYS A 103 22.31 4.03 -2.44
CA CYS A 103 22.34 2.57 -2.64
C CYS A 103 23.62 2.08 -3.34
N ARG A 104 24.76 2.76 -3.10
CA ARG A 104 26.05 2.52 -3.76
C ARG A 104 26.63 1.13 -3.50
N VAL A 105 26.11 0.43 -2.50
CA VAL A 105 26.46 -0.97 -2.23
C VAL A 105 26.15 -1.89 -3.42
N TYR A 106 25.19 -1.53 -4.26
CA TYR A 106 24.86 -2.29 -5.48
C TYR A 106 25.56 -1.77 -6.74
N LYS A 107 26.51 -0.84 -6.62
CA LYS A 107 27.14 -0.18 -7.78
C LYS A 107 27.74 -1.17 -8.78
N ASP A 108 28.23 -2.33 -8.32
CA ASP A 108 28.93 -3.28 -9.18
C ASP A 108 27.97 -4.13 -10.02
N ARG A 109 26.75 -4.36 -9.53
CA ARG A 109 25.71 -5.10 -10.25
C ARG A 109 24.33 -4.67 -9.77
N THR A 110 23.63 -3.87 -10.58
CA THR A 110 22.29 -3.38 -10.25
C THR A 110 21.40 -3.24 -11.48
N CYS A 111 20.09 -3.14 -11.24
CA CYS A 111 19.08 -2.71 -12.21
C CYS A 111 18.76 -1.22 -12.13
N CYS A 112 19.18 -0.54 -11.06
CA CYS A 112 18.83 0.84 -10.77
C CYS A 112 19.69 1.86 -11.53
N GLY A 113 19.06 2.98 -11.85
CA GLY A 113 19.73 4.23 -12.23
C GLY A 113 19.55 5.32 -11.17
N ARG A 114 19.84 6.56 -11.56
CA ARG A 114 19.75 7.73 -10.66
C ARG A 114 18.35 7.95 -10.10
N ASP A 115 17.31 7.79 -10.93
CA ASP A 115 15.92 8.02 -10.51
C ASP A 115 15.50 7.06 -9.39
N ASN A 116 15.98 5.81 -9.43
CA ASN A 116 15.70 4.82 -8.40
C ASN A 116 16.44 5.13 -7.09
N SER A 117 17.72 5.52 -7.16
CA SER A 117 18.48 5.90 -5.98
C SER A 117 17.93 7.18 -5.34
N ASP A 118 17.56 8.17 -6.17
CA ASP A 118 16.97 9.43 -5.70
C ASP A 118 15.61 9.19 -5.02
N HIS A 119 14.80 8.23 -5.51
CA HIS A 119 13.57 7.82 -4.82
C HIS A 119 13.85 7.28 -3.41
N ALA A 120 14.86 6.42 -3.26
CA ALA A 120 15.26 5.90 -1.95
C ALA A 120 15.71 7.02 -1.01
N ILE A 121 16.54 7.96 -1.49
CA ILE A 121 16.98 9.14 -0.71
C ILE A 121 15.77 9.95 -0.23
N VAL A 122 14.83 10.25 -1.13
CA VAL A 122 13.65 11.08 -0.78
C VAL A 122 12.80 10.37 0.27
N SER A 123 12.61 9.06 0.15
CA SER A 123 11.89 8.24 1.13
C SER A 123 12.56 8.29 2.51
N THR A 124 13.87 8.03 2.58
CA THR A 124 14.64 8.08 3.83
C THR A 124 14.64 9.49 4.44
N ARG A 125 14.77 10.54 3.64
CA ARG A 125 14.73 11.93 4.13
C ARG A 125 13.38 12.30 4.73
N ARG A 126 12.26 11.81 4.18
CA ARG A 126 10.94 12.03 4.77
C ARG A 126 10.86 11.41 6.16
N LEU A 127 11.36 10.18 6.30
CA LEU A 127 11.42 9.49 7.59
C LEU A 127 12.21 10.31 8.61
N VAL A 128 13.42 10.75 8.28
CA VAL A 128 14.27 11.53 9.19
C VAL A 128 13.61 12.87 9.58
N VAL A 129 12.95 13.56 8.65
CA VAL A 129 12.43 14.91 8.89
C VAL A 129 11.07 14.93 9.60
N GLY A 130 10.20 13.96 9.35
CA GLY A 130 8.82 13.98 9.86
C GLY A 130 8.37 12.69 10.55
N GLY A 131 9.18 11.64 10.53
CA GLY A 131 8.86 10.34 11.11
C GLY A 131 9.35 10.14 12.54
N GLU A 132 10.17 11.04 13.09
CA GLU A 132 10.85 10.90 14.40
C GLU A 132 11.44 9.49 14.63
N PRO A 133 12.25 8.97 13.68
CA PRO A 133 12.75 7.60 13.74
C PRO A 133 13.93 7.46 14.70
N THR A 134 14.17 6.24 15.15
CA THR A 134 15.45 5.85 15.75
C THR A 134 16.52 5.63 14.67
N ASP A 135 17.80 5.69 15.04
CA ASP A 135 18.90 5.44 14.09
C ASP A 135 18.83 4.03 13.47
N ASP A 136 18.43 3.02 14.25
CA ASP A 136 18.23 1.66 13.73
C ASP A 136 17.07 1.60 12.74
N CYS A 137 15.97 2.33 13.00
CA CYS A 137 14.87 2.45 12.05
C CYS A 137 15.32 3.10 10.74
N ILE A 138 16.11 4.19 10.80
CA ILE A 138 16.64 4.85 9.61
C ILE A 138 17.48 3.86 8.79
N ALA A 139 18.41 3.16 9.43
CA ALA A 139 19.32 2.24 8.74
C ALA A 139 18.57 1.08 8.07
N LYS A 140 17.60 0.47 8.76
CA LYS A 140 16.80 -0.62 8.19
C LYS A 140 15.86 -0.12 7.08
N TRP A 141 15.27 1.06 7.24
CA TRP A 141 14.43 1.67 6.22
C TRP A 141 15.23 2.01 4.95
N GLU A 142 16.43 2.57 5.10
CA GLU A 142 17.33 2.83 3.96
C GLU A 142 17.64 1.53 3.20
N ALA A 143 18.01 0.47 3.92
CA ALA A 143 18.26 -0.84 3.32
C ALA A 143 17.03 -1.39 2.59
N LEU A 144 15.83 -1.24 3.15
CA LEU A 144 14.57 -1.63 2.52
C LEU A 144 14.34 -0.87 1.20
N GLN A 145 14.54 0.45 1.18
CA GLN A 145 14.36 1.24 -0.05
C GLN A 145 15.37 0.84 -1.13
N CYS A 146 16.61 0.55 -0.72
CA CYS A 146 17.67 0.07 -1.61
C CYS A 146 17.47 -1.37 -2.09
N ALA A 147 16.62 -2.19 -1.46
CA ALA A 147 16.39 -3.59 -1.83
C ALA A 147 15.98 -3.75 -3.31
N THR A 148 15.26 -2.77 -3.86
CA THR A 148 14.85 -2.76 -5.28
C THR A 148 16.04 -2.73 -6.25
N CYS A 149 17.19 -2.24 -5.80
CA CYS A 149 18.42 -2.17 -6.57
C CYS A 149 19.28 -3.44 -6.48
N HIS A 150 18.90 -4.39 -5.63
CA HIS A 150 19.56 -5.69 -5.53
C HIS A 150 19.40 -6.44 -6.86
N PRO A 151 20.48 -7.02 -7.43
CA PRO A 151 20.45 -7.59 -8.78
C PRO A 151 19.51 -8.79 -8.93
N LEU A 152 19.26 -9.56 -7.86
CA LEU A 152 18.30 -10.67 -7.88
C LEU A 152 16.85 -10.23 -7.65
N ILE A 153 16.63 -9.04 -7.06
CA ILE A 153 15.28 -8.54 -6.76
C ILE A 153 14.79 -7.70 -7.92
N GLY A 154 15.66 -6.87 -8.50
CA GLY A 154 15.35 -6.08 -9.68
C GLY A 154 15.04 -6.92 -10.93
N THR A 155 15.32 -8.22 -10.91
CA THR A 155 14.98 -9.17 -11.99
C THR A 155 13.72 -9.99 -11.72
N GLN A 156 13.14 -9.89 -10.52
CA GLN A 156 11.91 -10.60 -10.19
C GLN A 156 10.68 -9.83 -10.66
N HIS A 157 9.61 -10.57 -10.97
CA HIS A 157 8.33 -9.97 -11.32
C HIS A 157 7.50 -9.68 -10.07
N GLY A 158 6.82 -8.53 -10.09
CA GLY A 158 5.90 -8.13 -9.03
C GLY A 158 6.59 -7.33 -7.94
N PRO A 159 5.88 -7.01 -6.84
CA PRO A 159 6.46 -6.22 -5.77
C PRO A 159 7.76 -6.84 -5.24
N PRO A 160 8.78 -6.03 -4.89
CA PRO A 160 10.04 -6.56 -4.39
C PRO A 160 9.81 -7.42 -3.15
N ALA A 161 10.33 -8.65 -3.16
CA ALA A 161 10.12 -9.60 -2.07
C ALA A 161 11.17 -9.44 -0.96
N ILE A 162 10.68 -9.36 0.27
CA ILE A 162 11.48 -9.14 1.49
C ILE A 162 11.33 -10.35 2.41
N CYS A 163 12.40 -10.78 3.05
CA CYS A 163 12.34 -11.91 3.97
C CYS A 163 11.57 -11.53 5.25
N ASP A 164 10.81 -12.47 5.80
CA ASP A 164 9.97 -12.26 6.99
C ASP A 164 10.78 -11.75 8.19
N SER A 165 11.96 -12.33 8.42
CA SER A 165 12.87 -11.86 9.47
C SER A 165 13.19 -10.37 9.35
N PHE A 166 13.51 -9.89 8.15
CA PHE A 166 13.84 -8.50 7.92
C PHE A 166 12.61 -7.58 8.03
N CYS A 167 11.45 -8.01 7.54
CA CYS A 167 10.18 -7.31 7.73
C CYS A 167 9.87 -7.09 9.22
N ASN A 168 10.04 -8.13 10.05
CA ASN A 168 9.84 -8.03 11.49
C ASN A 168 10.89 -7.14 12.15
N ALA A 169 12.15 -7.21 11.72
CA ALA A 169 13.22 -6.36 12.24
C ALA A 169 12.98 -4.86 11.96
N ILE A 170 12.48 -4.51 10.77
CA ILE A 170 12.11 -3.13 10.45
C ILE A 170 10.93 -2.69 11.32
N PHE A 171 9.89 -3.52 11.41
CA PHE A 171 8.70 -3.19 12.19
C PHE A 171 9.01 -2.99 13.67
N SER A 172 9.87 -3.83 14.26
CA SER A 172 10.30 -3.65 15.66
C SER A 172 11.10 -2.36 15.87
N ALA A 173 11.96 -2.00 14.90
CA ALA A 173 12.77 -0.78 15.01
C ALA A 173 11.96 0.50 14.76
N CYS A 174 10.99 0.46 13.84
CA CYS A 174 10.23 1.61 13.38
C CYS A 174 8.83 1.72 14.02
N GLY A 175 8.45 0.84 14.94
CA GLY A 175 7.10 0.77 15.52
C GLY A 175 6.58 2.11 16.08
N ALA A 176 7.46 2.88 16.70
CA ALA A 176 7.14 4.19 17.26
C ALA A 176 7.24 5.36 16.27
N ALA A 177 7.82 5.16 15.09
CA ALA A 177 7.99 6.20 14.09
C ALA A 177 6.66 6.53 13.38
N PHE A 178 6.54 7.76 12.88
CA PHE A 178 5.33 8.27 12.25
C PHE A 178 5.28 8.00 10.74
N PHE A 179 4.15 7.43 10.31
CA PHE A 179 3.85 7.13 8.92
C PHE A 179 2.52 7.78 8.52
N ALA A 180 2.37 7.99 7.22
CA ALA A 180 1.13 8.43 6.59
C ALA A 180 0.66 7.35 5.60
N ALA A 181 -0.65 7.20 5.46
CA ALA A 181 -1.25 6.32 4.47
C ALA A 181 -1.65 7.13 3.23
N ASP A 182 -1.35 6.61 2.05
CA ASP A 182 -1.83 7.20 0.80
C ASP A 182 -3.31 6.86 0.61
N GLY A 183 -4.13 7.89 0.41
CA GLY A 183 -5.57 7.73 0.23
C GLY A 183 -5.95 6.99 -1.06
N SER A 184 -5.05 6.88 -2.03
CA SER A 184 -5.29 6.18 -3.30
C SER A 184 -4.72 4.76 -3.36
N SER A 185 -3.49 4.53 -2.88
CA SER A 185 -2.82 3.24 -2.99
C SER A 185 -2.95 2.35 -1.76
N GLN A 186 -3.50 2.87 -0.64
CA GLN A 186 -3.51 2.21 0.66
C GLN A 186 -2.12 1.83 1.18
N HIS A 187 -1.06 2.28 0.51
CA HIS A 187 0.30 2.07 0.96
C HIS A 187 0.69 3.10 2.02
N ILE A 188 1.54 2.69 2.95
CA ILE A 188 2.13 3.58 3.95
C ILE A 188 3.49 4.08 3.49
N PHE A 189 3.79 5.31 3.85
CA PHE A 189 5.08 5.96 3.60
C PHE A 189 5.47 6.82 4.80
N PRO A 190 6.76 7.15 4.97
CA PRO A 190 7.21 7.95 6.10
C PRO A 190 6.51 9.31 6.10
N CYS A 191 6.02 9.74 7.27
CA CYS A 191 5.31 11.00 7.42
C CYS A 191 6.22 12.17 7.00
N GLY A 192 5.72 13.03 6.10
CA GLY A 192 6.36 14.27 5.72
C GLY A 192 5.61 15.49 6.22
N ARG A 193 6.25 16.66 6.17
CA ARG A 193 5.66 17.95 6.58
C ARG A 193 4.38 18.35 5.84
N ARG A 194 4.08 17.70 4.70
CA ARG A 194 2.89 17.98 3.87
C ARG A 194 1.72 17.04 4.17
N ASP A 195 1.96 15.99 4.94
CA ASP A 195 0.95 15.00 5.26
C ASP A 195 0.12 15.50 6.44
N THR A 196 -1.20 15.42 6.30
CA THR A 196 -2.13 15.99 7.30
C THR A 196 -2.46 14.99 8.40
N LEU A 197 -2.34 13.70 8.11
CA LEU A 197 -2.65 12.61 9.04
C LEU A 197 -1.44 11.70 9.12
N CYS A 198 -0.78 11.73 10.27
CA CYS A 198 0.31 10.83 10.59
C CYS A 198 -0.02 10.09 11.88
N ALA A 199 0.33 8.81 11.91
CA ALA A 199 0.16 7.96 13.07
C ALA A 199 1.38 7.05 13.20
N ARG A 200 1.55 6.44 14.37
CA ARG A 200 2.65 5.52 14.61
C ARG A 200 2.51 4.26 13.76
N LEU A 201 3.62 3.63 13.39
CA LEU A 201 3.61 2.44 12.55
C LEU A 201 2.82 1.28 13.16
N ASP A 202 2.94 1.09 14.47
CA ASP A 202 2.21 0.07 15.24
C ASP A 202 0.69 0.26 15.26
N SER A 203 0.20 1.44 14.86
CA SER A 203 -1.24 1.68 14.65
C SER A 203 -1.74 1.25 13.27
N PHE A 204 -0.84 1.15 12.28
CA PHE A 204 -1.17 0.70 10.92
C PHE A 204 -1.01 -0.82 10.76
N ALA A 205 0.01 -1.40 11.38
CA ALA A 205 0.33 -2.80 11.25
C ALA A 205 0.51 -3.46 12.63
N SER A 206 0.08 -4.71 12.72
CA SER A 206 0.24 -5.55 13.92
C SER A 206 1.44 -6.50 13.84
N SER A 207 2.05 -6.63 12.66
CA SER A 207 3.18 -7.52 12.40
C SER A 207 4.07 -6.96 11.28
N GLY A 208 5.32 -7.40 11.23
CA GLY A 208 6.27 -6.97 10.19
C GLY A 208 5.83 -7.36 8.78
N ARG A 209 5.21 -8.52 8.61
CA ARG A 209 4.64 -8.96 7.32
C ARG A 209 3.58 -8.00 6.80
N GLN A 210 2.64 -7.64 7.68
CA GLN A 210 1.59 -6.69 7.36
C GLN A 210 2.18 -5.32 7.03
N PHE A 211 3.19 -4.89 7.79
CA PHE A 211 3.93 -3.67 7.52
C PHE A 211 4.58 -3.69 6.12
N CYS A 212 5.30 -4.75 5.75
CA CYS A 212 5.92 -4.86 4.42
C CYS A 212 4.89 -4.78 3.30
N GLN A 213 3.76 -5.47 3.43
CA GLN A 213 2.65 -5.39 2.46
C GLN A 213 2.09 -3.97 2.35
N LEU A 214 1.86 -3.30 3.48
CA LEU A 214 1.40 -1.92 3.50
C LEU A 214 2.44 -0.96 2.94
N ALA A 215 3.75 -1.22 3.10
CA ALA A 215 4.81 -0.43 2.48
C ALA A 215 4.95 -0.69 0.95
N GLY A 216 4.11 -1.58 0.41
CA GLY A 216 4.05 -1.97 -1.00
C GLY A 216 4.90 -3.18 -1.37
N PHE A 217 5.63 -3.79 -0.43
CA PHE A 217 6.52 -4.92 -0.67
C PHE A 217 5.80 -6.26 -0.54
N ASP A 218 6.29 -7.28 -1.25
CA ASP A 218 5.88 -8.66 -0.96
C ASP A 218 6.78 -9.23 0.15
N TRP A 219 6.31 -10.25 0.86
CA TRP A 219 7.13 -10.95 1.85
C TRP A 219 7.19 -12.45 1.58
N LEU A 220 8.34 -13.03 1.91
CA LEU A 220 8.58 -14.47 1.80
C LEU A 220 9.15 -15.00 3.12
N PRO A 221 8.85 -16.24 3.50
CA PRO A 221 9.51 -16.88 4.62
C PRO A 221 11.02 -17.02 4.35
N ASP A 222 11.83 -17.00 5.42
CA ASP A 222 13.30 -16.95 5.35
C ASP A 222 13.94 -18.15 4.64
N SER A 223 13.20 -19.23 4.43
CA SER A 223 13.62 -20.41 3.68
C SER A 223 14.03 -20.10 2.22
N HIS A 224 13.70 -18.92 1.70
CA HIS A 224 14.02 -18.50 0.34
C HIS A 224 15.17 -17.48 0.24
N GLY A 225 15.85 -17.16 1.35
CA GLY A 225 16.95 -16.17 1.40
C GLY A 225 18.34 -16.74 1.07
N ALA A 226 18.52 -18.06 1.07
CA ALA A 226 19.83 -18.69 0.83
C ALA A 226 20.14 -18.82 -0.67
N GLY A 227 20.30 -17.68 -1.35
CA GLY A 227 20.91 -17.64 -2.66
C GLY A 227 22.37 -18.07 -2.55
N VAL A 228 22.64 -19.36 -2.82
CA VAL A 228 24.00 -19.86 -3.04
C VAL A 228 24.64 -19.03 -4.13
N GLU A 229 25.55 -18.14 -3.76
CA GLU A 229 26.46 -17.50 -4.69
C GLU A 229 27.30 -18.61 -5.33
N ARG A 230 26.87 -19.11 -6.50
CA ARG A 230 27.65 -20.05 -7.30
C ARG A 230 28.92 -19.33 -7.75
N ARG A 231 29.93 -19.34 -6.89
CA ARG A 231 31.33 -19.10 -7.23
C ARG A 231 31.71 -20.17 -8.25
N GLY A 232 32.09 -19.74 -9.45
CA GLY A 232 32.32 -20.61 -10.59
C GLY A 232 33.22 -21.81 -10.28
N GLY A 233 32.60 -22.98 -10.12
CA GLY A 233 33.24 -24.29 -10.19
C GLY A 233 33.02 -24.85 -11.58
N ARG A 234 34.12 -25.11 -12.28
CA ARG A 234 34.16 -25.68 -13.63
C ARG A 234 33.78 -27.16 -13.54
N GLY A 235 32.69 -27.54 -14.19
CA GLY A 235 32.36 -28.93 -14.56
C GLY A 235 31.70 -29.76 -13.47
N GLU A 236 30.43 -30.10 -13.64
CA GLU A 236 29.97 -31.50 -13.71
C GLU A 236 28.49 -31.50 -14.13
N GLU A 237 28.28 -32.11 -15.29
CA GLU A 237 27.00 -32.34 -15.93
C GLU A 237 26.37 -33.56 -15.25
N MET A 238 25.34 -33.34 -14.42
CA MET A 238 24.52 -34.44 -13.91
C MET A 238 23.05 -34.15 -14.20
N GLY A 239 22.53 -34.93 -15.15
CA GLY A 239 21.13 -34.93 -15.54
C GLY A 239 20.23 -35.26 -14.35
N GLY A 240 19.35 -34.33 -14.04
CA GLY A 240 18.35 -34.45 -12.99
C GLY A 240 17.06 -33.80 -13.44
N ARG A 241 16.20 -34.64 -14.03
CA ARG A 241 14.72 -34.59 -14.05
C ARG A 241 14.11 -33.18 -14.00
N GLU A 242 13.56 -32.74 -15.13
CA GLU A 242 12.66 -31.59 -15.27
C GLU A 242 11.44 -31.74 -14.34
N GLY A 243 11.63 -31.46 -13.06
CA GLY A 243 10.55 -31.05 -12.17
C GLY A 243 10.19 -29.63 -12.57
N GLU A 244 8.89 -29.41 -12.79
CA GLU A 244 8.25 -28.13 -13.08
C GLU A 244 8.79 -27.03 -12.14
N GLY A 245 9.86 -26.38 -12.59
CA GLY A 245 10.67 -25.45 -11.82
C GLY A 245 9.91 -24.16 -11.64
N ARG A 246 8.98 -24.14 -10.69
CA ARG A 246 8.36 -22.93 -10.18
C ARG A 246 9.48 -22.14 -9.49
N GLY A 247 10.19 -21.33 -10.28
CA GLY A 247 11.41 -20.63 -9.88
C GLY A 247 11.24 -19.99 -8.51
N GLU A 248 12.01 -20.48 -7.53
CA GLU A 248 11.95 -19.97 -6.17
C GLU A 248 12.29 -18.48 -6.19
N ARG A 249 11.36 -17.66 -5.70
CA ARG A 249 11.54 -16.21 -5.60
C ARG A 249 12.55 -15.92 -4.49
N PHE A 250 13.54 -15.10 -4.78
CA PHE A 250 14.55 -14.69 -3.81
C PHE A 250 14.03 -13.55 -2.94
N CYS A 251 14.25 -13.59 -1.62
CA CYS A 251 13.85 -12.54 -0.70
C CYS A 251 15.04 -11.72 -0.19
N PHE A 252 14.83 -10.42 0.07
CA PHE A 252 15.85 -9.57 0.69
C PHE A 252 15.89 -9.75 2.21
N ASP A 253 17.05 -10.10 2.75
CA ASP A 253 17.26 -10.33 4.18
C ASP A 253 17.81 -9.11 4.95
N GLY A 254 18.10 -8.00 4.26
CA GLY A 254 18.70 -6.83 4.90
C GLY A 254 20.22 -6.93 5.14
N SER A 255 20.91 -7.89 4.52
CA SER A 255 22.38 -8.12 4.63
C SER A 255 23.27 -6.88 4.40
N LEU A 256 22.73 -5.83 3.76
CA LEU A 256 23.38 -4.51 3.68
C LEU A 256 23.68 -3.87 5.05
N THR A 257 22.80 -4.08 6.03
CA THR A 257 22.94 -3.50 7.37
C THR A 257 24.13 -4.11 8.10
N ALA A 258 24.37 -5.42 7.94
CA ALA A 258 25.51 -6.11 8.53
C ALA A 258 26.86 -5.72 7.91
N ALA A 259 26.90 -5.46 6.59
CA ALA A 259 28.10 -5.01 5.90
C ALA A 259 28.52 -3.59 6.31
N ALA A 260 27.55 -2.69 6.55
CA ALA A 260 27.82 -1.33 7.03
C ALA A 260 28.36 -1.32 8.48
N SER A 261 27.88 -2.22 9.35
CA SER A 261 28.38 -2.37 10.72
C SER A 261 29.79 -2.95 10.77
N LYS A 262 30.12 -3.90 9.87
CA LYS A 262 31.45 -4.55 9.83
C LYS A 262 32.55 -3.63 9.30
N ALA A 263 32.21 -2.64 8.47
CA ALA A 263 33.14 -1.62 8.02
C ALA A 263 33.54 -0.62 9.12
N ARG A 264 32.77 -0.51 10.22
CA ARG A 264 33.11 0.36 11.37
C ARG A 264 33.93 -0.32 12.48
N GLY A 265 34.04 -1.66 12.48
CA GLY A 265 34.67 -2.42 13.57
C GLY A 265 35.98 -3.15 13.23
N GLY A 266 36.57 -2.89 12.06
CA GLY A 266 37.65 -3.70 11.49
C GLY A 266 39.03 -3.04 11.44
N HIS A 267 39.52 -2.47 12.55
CA HIS A 267 40.95 -2.18 12.70
C HIS A 267 41.53 -3.08 13.79
N LYS A 268 41.96 -4.28 13.38
CA LYS A 268 42.84 -5.14 14.17
C LYS A 268 43.97 -5.58 13.24
N GLY A 269 44.96 -4.70 13.11
CA GLY A 269 46.17 -4.94 12.33
C GLY A 269 47.08 -5.94 13.04
N GLY A 270 47.34 -7.06 12.39
CA GLY A 270 48.45 -7.94 12.69
C GLY A 270 49.67 -7.58 11.83
N GLY A 271 50.80 -7.38 12.51
CA GLY A 271 52.17 -7.72 12.10
C GLY A 271 52.66 -7.38 10.69
N GLY A 272 53.53 -6.37 10.60
CA GLY A 272 54.40 -6.16 9.44
C GLY A 272 55.44 -5.07 9.73
N SER A 273 56.61 -5.50 10.18
CA SER A 273 57.82 -4.70 10.46
C SER A 273 58.40 -4.05 9.20
N GLY A 274 58.77 -2.78 9.29
CA GLY A 274 59.56 -2.07 8.27
C GLY A 274 59.68 -0.58 8.56
N GLU A 275 60.71 -0.21 9.33
CA GLU A 275 61.08 1.15 9.71
C GLU A 275 61.31 2.10 8.53
N LYS A 276 60.68 3.29 8.58
CA LYS A 276 61.37 4.58 8.48
C LYS A 276 60.42 5.69 8.94
N GLY A 277 60.82 6.35 10.02
CA GLY A 277 60.07 7.41 10.68
C GLY A 277 60.10 8.75 9.95
N VAL A 278 58.99 9.48 10.09
CA VAL A 278 58.92 10.92 10.24
C VAL A 278 57.78 11.17 11.24
N ASP A 279 58.13 11.80 12.36
CA ASP A 279 57.22 12.30 13.38
C ASP A 279 56.44 13.51 12.87
N GLU A 280 55.11 13.57 13.10
CA GLU A 280 54.40 14.73 13.69
C GLU A 280 52.87 14.51 13.71
N GLU A 281 52.35 14.53 14.95
CA GLU A 281 51.02 14.92 15.44
C GLU A 281 49.72 14.40 14.78
N GLU A 282 49.21 13.35 15.41
CA GLU A 282 47.88 13.21 16.02
C GLU A 282 46.94 14.45 15.95
N GLU A 283 46.00 14.43 15.00
CA GLU A 283 44.61 14.83 15.24
C GLU A 283 43.69 13.81 14.58
N ALA A 284 43.19 12.88 15.39
CA ALA A 284 42.07 12.02 15.05
C ALA A 284 40.94 12.32 16.04
N GLU A 285 39.96 13.13 15.63
CA GLU A 285 38.52 12.96 15.91
C GLU A 285 37.72 13.87 14.97
N GLU A 286 36.44 13.53 14.72
CA GLU A 286 35.44 14.26 13.92
C GLU A 286 35.34 14.01 12.40
N GLY A 287 35.26 12.75 12.00
CA GLY A 287 34.95 12.34 10.62
C GLY A 287 33.51 11.87 10.38
N SER A 288 32.46 12.54 10.89
CA SER A 288 31.05 12.18 10.53
C SER A 288 30.01 13.31 10.62
N SER A 289 30.42 14.58 10.66
CA SER A 289 29.54 15.76 10.66
C SER A 289 29.77 16.71 9.46
N GLY A 290 30.88 16.57 8.73
CA GLY A 290 31.39 17.56 7.76
C GLY A 290 30.64 17.75 6.43
N TRP A 291 29.60 16.98 6.13
CA TRP A 291 28.77 17.25 4.92
C TRP A 291 28.00 18.58 5.06
N TRP A 292 27.58 18.94 6.28
CA TRP A 292 26.64 20.05 6.50
C TRP A 292 27.35 21.41 6.52
N GLU A 293 28.59 21.46 7.02
CA GLU A 293 29.45 22.66 7.07
C GLU A 293 29.95 23.08 5.67
N GLN A 294 30.19 22.12 4.76
CA GLN A 294 30.65 22.41 3.40
C GLN A 294 29.62 23.16 2.54
N TRP A 295 28.32 23.06 2.88
CA TRP A 295 27.25 23.79 2.18
C TRP A 295 27.03 25.22 2.69
N VAL A 296 27.39 25.52 3.95
CA VAL A 296 27.22 26.86 4.54
C VAL A 296 28.47 27.75 4.29
N GLY A 297 29.63 27.15 4.02
CA GLY A 297 30.88 27.87 3.73
C GLY A 297 30.99 28.54 2.35
N ILE A 298 30.11 28.22 1.39
CA ILE A 298 30.19 28.72 0.01
C ILE A 298 29.71 30.19 -0.15
N GLU A 299 29.14 30.80 0.89
CA GLU A 299 28.57 32.15 0.83
C GLU A 299 29.53 33.31 1.19
N ARG A 300 30.79 33.05 1.58
CA ARG A 300 31.72 34.12 2.00
C ARG A 300 32.79 34.53 0.97
N GLY A 301 32.73 34.02 -0.26
CA GLY A 301 33.92 34.01 -1.10
C GLY A 301 33.88 34.63 -2.50
N ARG A 302 32.92 35.47 -2.92
CA ARG A 302 33.08 36.27 -4.17
C ARG A 302 32.29 37.60 -4.14
N PRO A 303 32.91 38.75 -4.46
CA PRO A 303 32.22 40.02 -4.60
C PRO A 303 31.62 40.13 -6.02
N PHE A 304 30.37 39.71 -6.18
CA PHE A 304 29.58 40.11 -7.36
C PHE A 304 28.74 41.32 -7.00
N GLY A 305 28.88 42.38 -7.81
CA GLY A 305 28.33 43.72 -7.57
C GLY A 305 26.87 43.72 -7.08
N GLY A 306 26.64 44.44 -5.99
CA GLY A 306 25.42 44.41 -5.16
C GLY A 306 24.10 44.79 -5.83
N ASN A 307 24.06 45.06 -7.13
CA ASN A 307 22.83 45.45 -7.82
C ASN A 307 22.14 44.28 -8.54
N VAL A 308 22.86 43.20 -8.89
CA VAL A 308 22.27 42.08 -9.65
C VAL A 308 21.66 41.02 -8.71
N VAL A 309 22.28 40.78 -7.55
CA VAL A 309 21.81 39.77 -6.59
C VAL A 309 20.44 40.12 -5.98
N TRP A 310 20.19 41.40 -5.70
CA TRP A 310 18.90 41.87 -5.19
C TRP A 310 17.77 41.70 -6.21
N LEU A 311 18.05 41.93 -7.49
CA LEU A 311 17.05 41.75 -8.56
C LEU A 311 16.69 40.28 -8.77
N VAL A 312 17.68 39.38 -8.74
CA VAL A 312 17.44 37.93 -8.88
C VAL A 312 16.71 37.39 -7.65
N CYS A 313 17.09 37.81 -6.43
CA CYS A 313 16.39 37.40 -5.20
C CYS A 313 14.94 37.92 -5.17
N GLY A 314 14.69 39.16 -5.61
CA GLY A 314 13.34 39.72 -5.69
C GLY A 314 12.44 38.97 -6.68
N LEU A 315 12.97 38.55 -7.83
CA LEU A 315 12.25 37.75 -8.83
C LEU A 315 11.93 36.34 -8.32
N VAL A 316 12.87 35.68 -7.64
CA VAL A 316 12.64 34.35 -7.06
C VAL A 316 11.60 34.41 -5.93
N LEU A 317 11.65 35.43 -5.07
CA LEU A 317 10.66 35.63 -4.00
C LEU A 317 9.25 35.92 -4.54
N THR A 318 9.14 36.77 -5.56
CA THR A 318 7.85 37.12 -6.17
C THR A 318 7.26 35.95 -6.96
N ALA A 319 8.07 35.19 -7.70
CA ALA A 319 7.67 33.94 -8.36
C ALA A 319 7.26 32.86 -7.34
N GLY A 320 8.00 32.75 -6.22
CA GLY A 320 7.68 31.84 -5.13
C GLY A 320 6.34 32.17 -4.45
N LEU A 321 6.09 33.45 -4.14
CA LEU A 321 4.83 33.89 -3.53
C LEU A 321 3.62 33.69 -4.46
N THR A 322 3.78 33.99 -5.75
CA THR A 322 2.72 33.76 -6.75
C THR A 322 2.44 32.27 -6.94
N TYR A 323 3.47 31.42 -6.94
CA TYR A 323 3.32 29.97 -6.96
C TYR A 323 2.58 29.45 -5.73
N LEU A 324 2.95 29.88 -4.52
CA LEU A 324 2.25 29.49 -3.29
C LEU A 324 0.78 29.95 -3.28
N ARG A 325 0.48 31.14 -3.80
CA ARG A 325 -0.90 31.66 -3.94
C ARG A 325 -1.71 30.85 -4.95
N TRP A 326 -1.09 30.39 -6.05
CA TRP A 326 -1.73 29.55 -7.07
C TRP A 326 -2.01 28.13 -6.57
N VAL A 327 -1.07 27.51 -5.85
CA VAL A 327 -1.24 26.17 -5.24
C VAL A 327 -2.33 26.20 -4.16
N GLY A 328 -2.41 27.27 -3.36
CA GLY A 328 -3.48 27.47 -2.36
C GLY A 328 -4.88 27.62 -2.98
N ALA A 329 -5.00 28.29 -4.13
CA ALA A 329 -6.27 28.39 -4.86
C ALA A 329 -6.74 27.06 -5.45
N ARG A 330 -5.81 26.22 -5.94
CA ARG A 330 -6.11 24.88 -6.48
C ARG A 330 -6.50 23.89 -5.36
N SER A 331 -5.88 24.02 -4.18
CA SER A 331 -6.22 23.23 -2.97
C SER A 331 -7.66 23.50 -2.49
N ARG A 332 -8.11 24.77 -2.48
CA ARG A 332 -9.49 25.14 -2.09
C ARG A 332 -10.56 24.55 -3.02
N ARG A 333 -10.33 24.53 -4.34
CA ARG A 333 -11.25 23.90 -5.30
C ARG A 333 -11.34 22.38 -5.14
N ARG A 334 -10.22 21.70 -4.83
CA ARG A 334 -10.20 20.26 -4.54
C ARG A 334 -10.92 19.91 -3.24
N ARG A 335 -10.80 20.74 -2.19
CA ARG A 335 -11.54 20.57 -0.92
C ARG A 335 -13.04 20.68 -1.11
N ALA A 336 -13.53 21.66 -1.90
CA ALA A 336 -14.95 21.80 -2.19
C ALA A 336 -15.53 20.58 -2.96
N ALA A 337 -14.77 20.03 -3.91
CA ALA A 337 -15.18 18.83 -4.66
C ALA A 337 -15.27 17.57 -3.78
N MET A 338 -14.35 17.38 -2.83
CA MET A 338 -14.38 16.26 -1.88
C MET A 338 -15.59 16.31 -0.94
N PHE A 339 -15.95 17.48 -0.41
CA PHE A 339 -17.14 17.62 0.43
C PHE A 339 -18.45 17.39 -0.36
N ALA A 340 -18.48 17.77 -1.64
CA ALA A 340 -19.61 17.48 -2.52
C ALA A 340 -19.77 15.96 -2.73
N LEU A 341 -18.67 15.23 -2.98
CA LEU A 341 -18.71 13.77 -3.16
C LEU A 341 -19.18 13.05 -1.89
N ARG A 342 -18.69 13.44 -0.71
CA ARG A 342 -19.14 12.86 0.57
C ARG A 342 -20.63 13.08 0.86
N ARG A 343 -21.19 14.23 0.45
CA ARG A 343 -22.64 14.47 0.56
C ARG A 343 -23.46 13.58 -0.35
N VAL A 344 -22.96 13.29 -1.56
CA VAL A 344 -23.61 12.36 -2.49
C VAL A 344 -23.57 10.94 -1.94
N GLU A 345 -22.43 10.50 -1.41
CA GLU A 345 -22.29 9.17 -0.81
C GLU A 345 -23.17 8.98 0.43
N ALA A 346 -23.27 9.99 1.30
CA ALA A 346 -24.16 9.95 2.46
C ALA A 346 -25.64 9.79 2.06
N ARG A 347 -26.08 10.48 0.99
CA ARG A 347 -27.45 10.32 0.44
C ARG A 347 -27.67 8.92 -0.16
N ALA A 348 -26.67 8.37 -0.84
CA ALA A 348 -26.74 7.02 -1.39
C ALA A 348 -26.90 5.96 -0.29
N ARG A 349 -26.13 6.06 0.81
CA ARG A 349 -26.26 5.16 1.97
C ARG A 349 -27.64 5.28 2.64
N GLN A 350 -28.16 6.50 2.75
CA GLN A 350 -29.50 6.72 3.31
C GLN A 350 -30.61 6.10 2.45
N GLN A 351 -30.50 6.20 1.12
CA GLN A 351 -31.43 5.53 0.20
C GLN A 351 -31.33 4.00 0.28
N GLN A 352 -30.12 3.46 0.44
CA GLN A 352 -29.92 2.03 0.58
C GLN A 352 -30.55 1.49 1.87
N GLN A 353 -30.38 2.18 2.99
CA GLN A 353 -31.03 1.82 4.26
C GLN A 353 -32.56 1.89 4.17
N GLN A 354 -33.11 2.88 3.47
CA GLN A 354 -34.55 2.96 3.23
C GLN A 354 -35.06 1.79 2.37
N ALA A 355 -34.32 1.41 1.32
CA ALA A 355 -34.68 0.30 0.45
C ALA A 355 -34.64 -1.05 1.18
N GLU A 356 -33.63 -1.27 2.03
CA GLU A 356 -33.52 -2.46 2.87
C GLU A 356 -34.66 -2.54 3.91
N GLY A 357 -35.00 -1.41 4.55
CA GLY A 357 -36.12 -1.34 5.48
C GLY A 357 -37.46 -1.68 4.83
N VAL A 358 -37.69 -1.26 3.58
CA VAL A 358 -38.90 -1.61 2.81
C VAL A 358 -38.93 -3.10 2.48
N ARG A 359 -37.81 -3.70 2.07
CA ARG A 359 -37.71 -5.14 1.80
C ARG A 359 -37.97 -5.98 3.05
N ALA A 360 -37.42 -5.59 4.19
CA ALA A 360 -37.62 -6.29 5.46
C ALA A 360 -39.11 -6.30 5.85
N ARG A 361 -39.81 -5.17 5.73
CA ARG A 361 -41.26 -5.10 5.97
C ARG A 361 -42.07 -5.96 5.01
N GLN A 362 -41.67 -6.03 3.75
CA GLN A 362 -42.35 -6.84 2.74
C GLN A 362 -42.18 -8.34 3.01
N GLN A 363 -41.00 -8.78 3.45
CA GLN A 363 -40.78 -10.17 3.88
C GLN A 363 -41.64 -10.51 5.10
N GLN A 364 -41.75 -9.60 6.07
CA GLN A 364 -42.56 -9.82 7.26
C GLN A 364 -44.06 -9.99 6.92
N GLN A 365 -44.57 -9.20 5.98
CA GLN A 365 -45.95 -9.36 5.48
C GLN A 365 -46.16 -10.68 4.72
N LEU A 366 -45.16 -11.15 3.97
CA LEU A 366 -45.24 -12.45 3.29
C LEU A 366 -45.21 -13.62 4.28
N THR A 367 -44.41 -13.53 5.35
CA THR A 367 -44.39 -14.55 6.40
C THR A 367 -45.68 -14.59 7.22
N GLU A 368 -46.35 -13.46 7.43
CA GLU A 368 -47.67 -13.43 8.10
C GLU A 368 -48.79 -13.94 7.18
N ALA A 369 -48.66 -13.78 5.86
CA ALA A 369 -49.64 -14.30 4.90
C ALA A 369 -49.59 -15.83 4.73
N VAL A 370 -48.44 -16.45 4.98
CA VAL A 370 -48.29 -17.91 5.02
C VAL A 370 -48.53 -18.35 6.45
N GLY A 371 -49.80 -18.45 6.85
CA GLY A 371 -50.20 -18.95 8.15
C GLY A 371 -49.58 -20.33 8.46
N PRO A 372 -49.43 -20.69 9.75
CA PRO A 372 -48.72 -21.90 10.16
C PRO A 372 -49.39 -23.15 9.56
N ALA A 373 -48.71 -23.79 8.62
CA ALA A 373 -49.10 -25.09 8.10
C ALA A 373 -48.98 -26.12 9.23
N ALA A 374 -50.09 -26.78 9.55
CA ALA A 374 -50.18 -27.79 10.58
C ALA A 374 -49.15 -28.92 10.33
N PRO A 375 -48.49 -29.44 11.38
CA PRO A 375 -47.50 -30.50 11.23
C PRO A 375 -48.19 -31.82 10.84
N ALA A 376 -47.85 -32.32 9.66
CA ALA A 376 -48.22 -33.65 9.20
C ALA A 376 -47.48 -34.71 10.04
N SER A 377 -48.26 -35.62 10.62
CA SER A 377 -47.85 -36.79 11.38
C SER A 377 -47.12 -37.81 10.50
N VAL A 378 -45.92 -38.23 10.91
CA VAL A 378 -45.16 -39.34 10.30
C VAL A 378 -45.12 -40.52 11.29
N PRO A 379 -45.40 -41.76 10.86
CA PRO A 379 -45.30 -42.94 11.72
C PRO A 379 -43.85 -43.44 11.80
N SER A 380 -43.37 -43.67 13.02
CA SER A 380 -42.04 -44.19 13.34
C SER A 380 -42.14 -45.66 13.73
N THR A 381 -41.43 -46.54 13.01
CA THR A 381 -41.29 -47.96 13.32
C THR A 381 -39.92 -48.19 13.96
N ALA A 382 -39.93 -48.71 15.20
CA ALA A 382 -38.75 -49.16 15.93
C ALA A 382 -38.30 -50.56 15.47
N PRO A 383 -37.06 -50.98 15.82
CA PRO A 383 -36.98 -52.00 16.87
C PRO A 383 -35.86 -51.81 17.91
N THR A 384 -36.16 -52.36 19.09
CA THR A 384 -35.37 -52.68 20.31
C THR A 384 -34.18 -53.63 20.05
N PRO A 385 -33.20 -53.88 20.96
CA PRO A 385 -33.32 -54.18 22.43
C PRO A 385 -32.33 -53.39 23.34
N ALA A 386 -32.72 -52.96 24.56
CA ALA A 386 -32.73 -53.66 25.86
C ALA A 386 -31.34 -53.92 26.50
N HIS A 387 -30.93 -53.09 27.48
CA HIS A 387 -30.88 -53.41 28.93
C HIS A 387 -29.98 -52.43 29.73
N ALA A 388 -30.59 -51.82 30.76
CA ALA A 388 -30.09 -51.45 32.11
C ALA A 388 -28.65 -50.89 32.27
N THR A 389 -28.36 -49.84 33.06
CA THR A 389 -28.70 -49.69 34.49
C THR A 389 -28.38 -48.26 34.98
N VAL A 390 -29.05 -47.90 36.08
CA VAL A 390 -29.16 -46.64 36.86
C VAL A 390 -27.86 -46.12 37.50
N ALA A 391 -27.68 -44.78 37.54
CA ALA A 391 -27.34 -43.95 38.72
C ALA A 391 -26.90 -42.52 38.28
N THR A 392 -27.69 -41.46 38.50
CA THR A 392 -27.73 -40.52 39.64
C THR A 392 -26.50 -39.60 39.81
N THR A 393 -26.79 -38.30 40.02
CA THR A 393 -25.96 -37.25 40.65
C THR A 393 -24.69 -36.80 39.91
N THR A 394 -24.18 -35.57 39.94
CA THR A 394 -24.58 -34.22 40.39
C THR A 394 -23.44 -33.31 39.88
N ALA A 395 -23.79 -32.09 39.47
CA ALA A 395 -23.00 -30.86 39.40
C ALA A 395 -21.43 -30.88 39.40
N ARG A 396 -20.92 -29.95 38.56
CA ARG A 396 -19.82 -29.00 38.85
C ARG A 396 -18.36 -29.45 38.58
N SER A 397 -17.76 -28.85 37.54
CA SER A 397 -16.36 -28.37 37.50
C SER A 397 -16.17 -27.62 36.16
N SER A 398 -15.79 -26.34 36.09
CA SER A 398 -14.52 -25.73 36.50
C SER A 398 -13.28 -26.35 35.83
N ALA A 399 -12.75 -25.58 34.88
CA ALA A 399 -11.34 -25.20 34.72
C ALA A 399 -10.23 -26.25 34.47
N ARG A 400 -9.34 -25.87 33.53
CA ARG A 400 -7.91 -26.24 33.40
C ARG A 400 -7.66 -27.70 32.93
N GLN A 401 -6.62 -28.08 32.22
CA GLN A 401 -5.38 -27.43 31.76
C GLN A 401 -4.76 -28.35 30.68
N SER A 402 -4.02 -27.73 29.74
CA SER A 402 -2.69 -28.11 29.24
C SER A 402 -2.19 -29.58 29.34
N ALA A 403 -1.80 -30.16 28.20
CA ALA A 403 -0.50 -30.84 27.97
C ALA A 403 -0.42 -31.34 26.50
N ARG A 404 0.49 -30.81 25.68
CA ARG A 404 1.76 -31.44 25.24
C ARG A 404 1.61 -32.85 24.64
N LEU A 405 1.89 -32.95 23.33
CA LEU A 405 2.35 -34.19 22.68
C LEU A 405 3.68 -33.91 21.95
N PRO A 406 4.67 -34.82 22.05
CA PRO A 406 5.97 -34.71 21.40
C PRO A 406 6.06 -35.44 20.06
N ALA A 407 7.19 -35.18 19.40
CA ALA A 407 7.63 -35.55 18.08
C ALA A 407 7.61 -37.05 17.72
N SER A 408 7.50 -37.30 16.41
CA SER A 408 7.70 -38.60 15.75
C SER A 408 9.10 -38.66 15.08
N PRO A 409 9.77 -39.83 15.08
CA PRO A 409 11.07 -40.05 14.44
C PRO A 409 10.94 -40.59 12.99
N PRO A 410 12.05 -40.69 12.23
CA PRO A 410 12.04 -40.60 10.77
C PRO A 410 12.04 -41.95 10.04
N ARG A 411 11.74 -41.89 8.74
CA ARG A 411 12.24 -42.81 7.70
C ARG A 411 12.69 -42.02 6.49
#